data_AF-A0A954AKS6-F1
#
_entry.id   AF-A0A954AKS6-F1
#
_cell.length_a   1.000
_cell.length_b   1.000
_cell.length_c   1.000
_cell.angle_alpha   90.00
_cell.angle_beta   90.00
_cell.angle_gamma   90.00
#
_symmetry.space_group_name_H-M   'P 1'
#
loop_
_entity.id
_entity.type
_entity.pdbx_description
1 polymer ?
#
loop_
_entity_poly.entity_id
_entity_poly.type
_entity_poly.pdbx_seq_one_letter_code
_entity_poly.pdbx_strand_id
1 'polypeptide(L)'
;MSFTMKTNTSKLTAALLTLSSPILAQVAMPTQAQLMRGVTPIALPAPAAPVVLLAADQLGDNREVPGMTGVLQLDTTRMQTLPLVSNAAFETAMKLRTNANAHTFFQVVTFDEAGNGRISRLQEFGNDPSLQFRQIDSEATCRNRVLQRIAEVVNTEMAEGWDAVPSIVRVTPMYRPDVQGVAYYEYEMDLGGFLVASTGEHDRPITNWSSVGQSKMAQLEERAGAETIHKVYKLDALCYVAENAMGAMITRVGNLPDRMINLPAVLREGTPTPASFDRTGWRTWSELKTAYADNYRPFVRQLRDNCADLWRSERAAVVGPLGWSAWTTYLADGGTSAQPLYYQHTYGSCYVGCGPVAWAILFCWGDRQAHEGNPVWSARTGLYRTDGGYSGSATKAPLYLDSGVKNVTEELNGRLGTWCISGSGATWPSRMDDADGYLVGRTGATCDSKGSDVGVNLASYRDEISSSIRDRDTPGVVGTGFLSHYPVAYKYRYRTKKVLFSTVYDREFYVNNGWGSTSTFEWVEAGTFVYGVLYP
;
A
#
# COMPACT_ATOMS: atom_id res chain seq x y z
N MET A 1 -7.07 -60.97 -37.02
CA MET A 1 -7.64 -61.42 -35.73
C MET A 1 -8.50 -60.28 -35.21
N SER A 2 -9.81 -60.45 -35.21
CA SER A 2 -10.78 -59.48 -34.72
C SER A 2 -11.05 -59.73 -33.24
N PHE A 3 -11.19 -58.67 -32.45
CA PHE A 3 -11.99 -58.71 -31.22
C PHE A 3 -12.81 -57.43 -31.10
N THR A 4 -14.10 -57.64 -30.83
CA THR A 4 -15.10 -56.64 -30.49
C THR A 4 -15.33 -56.70 -28.98
N MET A 5 -15.45 -55.55 -28.31
CA MET A 5 -16.18 -55.46 -27.04
C MET A 5 -17.09 -54.23 -27.02
N LYS A 6 -18.38 -54.49 -26.78
CA LYS A 6 -19.39 -53.51 -26.36
C LYS A 6 -19.37 -53.41 -24.83
N THR A 7 -19.51 -52.21 -24.27
CA THR A 7 -20.25 -51.99 -23.03
C THR A 7 -20.87 -50.60 -22.99
N ASN A 8 -22.07 -50.56 -22.39
CA ASN A 8 -23.03 -49.47 -22.33
C ASN A 8 -22.79 -48.54 -21.12
N THR A 9 -23.14 -47.27 -21.31
CA THR A 9 -23.63 -46.23 -20.36
C THR A 9 -23.33 -46.25 -18.85
N SER A 10 -22.99 -45.04 -18.40
CA SER A 10 -23.31 -44.35 -17.12
C SER A 10 -22.21 -44.29 -16.04
N LYS A 11 -21.62 -43.10 -15.89
CA LYS A 11 -21.53 -42.30 -14.64
C LYS A 11 -20.65 -41.07 -14.86
N LEU A 12 -21.17 -39.90 -14.44
CA LEU A 12 -20.42 -38.65 -14.35
C LEU A 12 -19.15 -38.85 -13.54
N THR A 13 -18.01 -38.44 -14.11
CA THR A 13 -16.78 -38.17 -13.36
C THR A 13 -16.27 -36.82 -13.83
N ALA A 14 -16.09 -35.89 -12.89
CA ALA A 14 -15.47 -34.59 -13.17
C ALA A 14 -14.05 -34.82 -13.68
N ALA A 15 -13.79 -34.50 -14.94
CA ALA A 15 -12.46 -34.50 -15.51
C ALA A 15 -11.86 -33.09 -15.34
N LEU A 16 -10.82 -33.03 -14.53
CA LEU A 16 -9.86 -31.94 -14.49
C LEU A 16 -9.19 -31.86 -15.89
N LEU A 17 -9.58 -30.86 -16.69
CA LEU A 17 -8.93 -30.57 -17.97
C LEU A 17 -7.60 -29.88 -17.70
N THR A 18 -6.53 -30.67 -17.55
CA THR A 18 -5.17 -30.18 -17.70
C THR A 18 -4.96 -29.80 -19.17
N LEU A 19 -4.88 -28.51 -19.47
CA LEU A 19 -4.42 -28.00 -20.77
C LEU A 19 -2.92 -28.27 -20.90
N SER A 20 -2.56 -29.40 -21.52
CA SER A 20 -1.20 -29.74 -21.91
C SER A 20 -0.95 -29.33 -23.36
N SER A 21 -0.84 -28.03 -23.64
CA SER A 21 -0.22 -27.54 -24.89
C SER A 21 0.20 -26.07 -24.72
N PRO A 22 1.47 -25.70 -24.96
CA PRO A 22 1.81 -24.30 -25.18
C PRO A 22 1.15 -23.83 -26.49
N ILE A 23 0.44 -22.70 -26.44
CA ILE A 23 0.02 -21.98 -27.64
C ILE A 23 1.30 -21.47 -28.29
N LEU A 24 1.67 -22.06 -29.44
CA LEU A 24 2.77 -21.57 -30.27
C LEU A 24 2.29 -20.32 -31.01
N ALA A 25 2.84 -19.15 -30.66
CA ALA A 25 2.80 -17.99 -31.53
C ALA A 25 3.95 -18.13 -32.54
N GLN A 26 3.64 -18.41 -33.82
CA GLN A 26 4.64 -18.33 -34.89
C GLN A 26 4.78 -16.88 -35.33
N VAL A 27 5.99 -16.33 -35.20
CA VAL A 27 6.39 -15.08 -35.84
C VAL A 27 6.97 -15.45 -37.20
N ALA A 28 6.28 -15.12 -38.28
CA ALA A 28 6.81 -15.26 -39.64
C ALA A 28 7.51 -13.95 -40.02
N MET A 29 8.77 -14.02 -40.44
CA MET A 29 9.47 -12.90 -41.08
C MET A 29 9.46 -13.08 -42.61
N PRO A 30 9.17 -12.04 -43.41
CA PRO A 30 9.24 -12.16 -44.86
C PRO A 30 10.62 -11.78 -45.39
N THR A 31 11.20 -12.64 -46.24
CA THR A 31 12.19 -12.24 -47.25
C THR A 31 11.55 -12.27 -48.64
N GLN A 32 11.57 -11.11 -49.29
CA GLN A 32 11.30 -10.76 -50.71
C GLN A 32 10.51 -11.71 -51.64
N ALA A 33 9.35 -11.19 -52.04
CA ALA A 33 8.62 -11.28 -53.32
C ALA A 33 8.90 -12.43 -54.32
N GLN A 34 7.86 -13.24 -54.60
CA GLN A 34 7.13 -13.24 -55.87
C GLN A 34 5.96 -14.25 -55.85
N LEU A 35 4.83 -13.85 -56.44
CA LEU A 35 3.71 -14.67 -56.95
C LEU A 35 3.12 -15.74 -56.01
N MET A 36 1.92 -15.49 -55.47
CA MET A 36 0.87 -16.51 -55.36
C MET A 36 -0.53 -15.88 -55.44
N ARG A 37 -1.24 -16.18 -56.54
CA ARG A 37 -2.70 -16.22 -56.55
C ARG A 37 -3.14 -17.48 -55.80
N GLY A 38 -4.15 -17.35 -54.95
CA GLY A 38 -4.84 -18.49 -54.34
C GLY A 38 -4.51 -18.66 -52.85
N VAL A 39 -5.18 -17.87 -52.00
CA VAL A 39 -5.35 -18.24 -50.59
C VAL A 39 -6.68 -18.96 -50.48
N THR A 40 -6.64 -20.27 -50.26
CA THR A 40 -7.83 -21.03 -49.86
C THR A 40 -7.98 -20.91 -48.34
N PRO A 41 -9.17 -20.58 -47.81
CA PRO A 41 -9.38 -20.56 -46.36
C PRO A 41 -9.18 -21.96 -45.78
N ILE A 42 -8.33 -22.09 -44.76
CA ILE A 42 -8.29 -23.28 -43.92
C ILE A 42 -9.44 -23.15 -42.92
N ALA A 43 -10.44 -24.01 -43.02
CA ALA A 43 -11.50 -24.12 -42.03
C ALA A 43 -10.91 -24.72 -40.74
N LEU A 44 -10.83 -23.93 -39.67
CA LEU A 44 -10.57 -24.47 -38.34
C LEU A 44 -11.85 -25.09 -37.77
N PRO A 45 -11.79 -26.31 -37.21
CA PRO A 45 -12.96 -26.93 -36.59
C PRO A 45 -13.40 -26.12 -35.36
N ALA A 46 -14.67 -25.73 -35.32
CA ALA A 46 -15.29 -25.13 -34.16
C ALA A 46 -15.71 -26.19 -33.12
N PRO A 47 -15.74 -25.86 -31.82
CA PRO A 47 -15.34 -24.58 -31.23
C PRO A 47 -13.94 -24.72 -30.61
N ALA A 48 -12.89 -24.44 -31.38
CA ALA A 48 -11.60 -24.10 -30.81
C ALA A 48 -11.73 -22.74 -30.10
N ALA A 49 -11.09 -22.61 -28.93
CA ALA A 49 -11.00 -21.37 -28.17
C ALA A 49 -10.61 -20.17 -29.06
N PRO A 50 -10.99 -18.92 -28.69
CA PRO A 50 -10.59 -17.74 -29.45
C PRO A 50 -9.07 -17.70 -29.62
N VAL A 51 -8.61 -17.79 -30.87
CA VAL A 51 -7.20 -17.65 -31.24
C VAL A 51 -6.94 -16.16 -31.43
N VAL A 52 -6.02 -15.61 -30.63
CA VAL A 52 -5.51 -14.26 -30.82
C VAL A 52 -4.29 -14.34 -31.74
N LEU A 53 -4.42 -13.81 -32.96
CA LEU A 53 -3.30 -13.58 -33.87
C LEU A 53 -2.81 -12.14 -33.68
N LEU A 54 -1.52 -11.97 -33.40
CA LEU A 54 -0.83 -10.68 -33.46
C LEU A 54 0.09 -10.74 -34.68
N ALA A 55 -0.24 -9.98 -35.73
CA ALA A 55 0.64 -9.75 -36.87
C ALA A 55 1.30 -8.38 -36.70
N ALA A 56 2.61 -8.29 -36.92
CA ALA A 56 3.35 -7.05 -36.98
C ALA A 56 3.89 -6.89 -38.41
N ASP A 57 3.53 -5.81 -39.08
CA ASP A 57 4.14 -5.41 -40.35
C ASP A 57 5.33 -4.50 -40.07
N GLN A 58 6.51 -4.90 -40.54
CA GLN A 58 7.69 -4.04 -40.58
C GLN A 58 7.69 -3.29 -41.92
N LEU A 59 7.27 -2.03 -41.92
CA LEU A 59 7.46 -1.14 -43.08
C LEU A 59 8.92 -0.63 -43.06
N GLY A 60 9.64 -0.91 -44.15
CA GLY A 60 11.11 -0.92 -44.19
C GLY A 60 11.87 0.41 -44.06
N ASP A 61 13.19 0.21 -43.91
CA ASP A 61 14.36 1.10 -43.96
C ASP A 61 14.42 2.42 -43.13
N ASN A 62 14.97 2.26 -41.92
CA ASN A 62 16.11 3.02 -41.37
C ASN A 62 16.06 4.56 -41.23
N ARG A 63 14.89 5.20 -41.15
CA ARG A 63 14.73 6.51 -40.50
C ARG A 63 13.39 6.58 -39.78
N GLU A 64 13.42 6.89 -38.48
CA GLU A 64 12.27 7.10 -37.57
C GLU A 64 11.08 6.16 -37.79
N VAL A 65 10.99 5.08 -37.02
CA VAL A 65 9.85 4.13 -37.08
C VAL A 65 8.56 4.87 -36.67
N PRO A 66 7.63 5.20 -37.58
CA PRO A 66 6.39 5.86 -37.22
C PRO A 66 5.34 4.78 -36.97
N GLY A 67 5.24 4.36 -35.71
CA GLY A 67 4.14 3.55 -35.18
C GLY A 67 4.06 2.10 -35.66
N MET A 68 4.03 1.17 -34.71
CA MET A 68 3.60 -0.21 -34.99
C MET A 68 2.07 -0.25 -34.96
N THR A 69 1.44 -1.06 -35.81
CA THR A 69 0.00 -1.29 -35.75
C THR A 69 -0.24 -2.74 -35.40
N GLY A 70 -0.93 -3.00 -34.28
CA GLY A 70 -1.38 -4.34 -33.91
C GLY A 70 -2.81 -4.55 -34.39
N VAL A 71 -3.07 -5.66 -35.08
CA VAL A 71 -4.43 -6.10 -35.44
C VAL A 71 -4.84 -7.21 -34.49
N LEU A 72 -5.97 -7.03 -33.81
CA LEU A 72 -6.56 -8.01 -32.92
C LEU A 72 -7.86 -8.55 -33.53
N GLN A 73 -7.92 -9.86 -33.75
CA GLN A 73 -9.12 -10.55 -34.24
C GLN A 73 -9.91 -11.14 -33.06
N LEU A 74 -11.10 -10.59 -32.79
CA LEU A 74 -11.94 -10.97 -31.64
C LEU A 74 -12.91 -12.12 -31.97
N ASP A 75 -13.30 -12.24 -33.25
CA ASP A 75 -14.01 -13.36 -33.87
C ASP A 75 -13.86 -13.29 -35.42
N THR A 76 -14.52 -14.17 -36.18
CA THR A 76 -14.47 -14.18 -37.66
C THR A 76 -15.04 -12.92 -38.33
N THR A 77 -15.60 -11.97 -37.58
CA THR A 77 -16.36 -10.82 -38.11
C THR A 77 -15.94 -9.44 -37.58
N ARG A 78 -15.11 -9.35 -36.54
CA ARG A 78 -14.65 -8.05 -35.99
C ARG A 78 -13.15 -7.98 -35.82
N MET A 79 -12.53 -7.03 -36.53
CA MET A 79 -11.15 -6.61 -36.34
C MET A 79 -11.12 -5.24 -35.64
N GLN A 80 -10.24 -5.10 -34.66
CA GLN A 80 -9.94 -3.81 -34.05
C GLN A 80 -8.46 -3.50 -34.27
N THR A 81 -8.20 -2.31 -34.80
CA THR A 81 -6.84 -1.79 -35.05
C THR A 81 -6.45 -0.89 -33.88
N LEU A 82 -5.28 -1.14 -33.29
CA LEU A 82 -4.73 -0.29 -32.22
C LEU A 82 -3.43 0.36 -32.68
N PRO A 83 -3.32 1.71 -32.66
CA PRO A 83 -2.07 2.39 -32.95
C PRO A 83 -1.11 2.25 -31.75
N LEU A 84 0.14 1.84 -31.99
CA LEU A 84 1.20 1.79 -30.99
C LEU A 84 2.17 2.95 -31.19
N VAL A 85 2.46 3.69 -30.12
CA VAL A 85 3.47 4.75 -30.10
C VAL A 85 4.76 4.19 -29.48
N SER A 86 5.91 4.38 -30.13
CA SER A 86 7.18 3.80 -29.72
C SER A 86 7.71 4.37 -28.40
N ASN A 87 8.34 3.50 -27.60
CA ASN A 87 9.16 3.76 -26.39
C ASN A 87 8.49 3.61 -25.01
N ALA A 88 7.41 2.85 -24.87
CA ALA A 88 6.90 2.43 -23.57
C ALA A 88 6.47 0.96 -23.56
N ALA A 89 6.60 0.29 -22.41
CA ALA A 89 5.88 -0.96 -22.17
C ALA A 89 4.37 -0.68 -22.32
N PHE A 90 3.67 -1.46 -23.14
CA PHE A 90 2.25 -1.25 -23.40
C PHE A 90 1.44 -2.39 -22.78
N GLU A 91 0.63 -2.08 -21.77
CA GLU A 91 -0.35 -3.00 -21.21
C GLU A 91 -1.67 -2.81 -21.95
N THR A 92 -2.19 -3.85 -22.61
CA THR A 92 -3.52 -3.83 -23.22
C THR A 92 -4.44 -4.73 -22.41
N ALA A 93 -5.46 -4.16 -21.78
CA ALA A 93 -6.53 -4.91 -21.12
C ALA A 93 -7.62 -5.27 -22.13
N MET A 94 -7.94 -6.56 -22.29
CA MET A 94 -9.00 -7.03 -23.19
C MET A 94 -10.19 -7.54 -22.39
N LYS A 95 -11.35 -6.91 -22.55
CA LYS A 95 -12.59 -7.36 -21.90
C LYS A 95 -13.33 -8.35 -22.80
N LEU A 96 -13.24 -9.63 -22.50
CA LEU A 96 -13.99 -10.68 -23.22
C LEU A 96 -15.36 -10.91 -22.56
N ARG A 97 -16.44 -10.46 -23.18
CA ARG A 97 -17.78 -10.83 -22.73
C ARG A 97 -18.15 -12.20 -23.28
N THR A 98 -18.36 -13.18 -22.41
CA THR A 98 -19.04 -14.44 -22.78
C THR A 98 -20.51 -14.38 -22.35
N ASN A 99 -21.37 -15.16 -23.00
CA ASN A 99 -22.82 -15.10 -22.81
C ASN A 99 -23.31 -15.54 -21.41
N ALA A 100 -22.43 -16.04 -20.53
CA ALA A 100 -22.81 -16.51 -19.20
C ALA A 100 -22.07 -15.80 -18.06
N ASN A 101 -20.87 -15.25 -18.28
CA ASN A 101 -20.07 -14.52 -17.29
C ASN A 101 -19.13 -13.53 -18.00
N ALA A 102 -19.02 -12.30 -17.48
CA ALA A 102 -18.08 -11.30 -18.01
C ALA A 102 -16.69 -11.53 -17.40
N HIS A 103 -15.81 -12.22 -18.12
CA HIS A 103 -14.43 -12.43 -17.71
C HIS A 103 -13.55 -11.34 -18.34
N THR A 104 -12.82 -10.59 -17.52
CA THR A 104 -11.83 -9.64 -18.06
C THR A 104 -10.49 -10.35 -18.10
N PHE A 105 -9.75 -10.26 -19.21
CA PHE A 105 -8.42 -10.84 -19.29
C PHE A 105 -7.41 -9.72 -19.54
N PHE A 106 -6.21 -9.87 -19.00
CA PHE A 106 -5.11 -8.96 -19.28
C PHE A 106 -3.93 -9.74 -19.85
N GLN A 107 -3.27 -9.13 -20.83
CA GLN A 107 -2.04 -9.62 -21.41
C GLN A 107 -1.09 -8.43 -21.51
N VAL A 108 0.06 -8.57 -20.86
CA VAL A 108 1.11 -7.55 -20.85
C VAL A 108 2.08 -7.86 -21.97
N VAL A 109 2.39 -6.86 -22.80
CA VAL A 109 3.43 -6.97 -23.82
C VAL A 109 4.54 -6.00 -23.43
N THR A 110 5.67 -6.55 -22.99
CA THR A 110 6.86 -5.78 -22.63
C THR A 110 7.86 -5.83 -23.76
N PHE A 111 8.43 -4.71 -24.16
CA PHE A 111 9.54 -4.65 -25.11
C PHE A 111 10.82 -4.32 -24.35
N ASP A 112 11.94 -4.96 -24.69
CA ASP A 112 13.27 -4.54 -24.20
C ASP A 112 13.82 -3.37 -25.02
N GLU A 113 14.99 -2.84 -24.63
CA GLU A 113 15.66 -1.73 -25.33
C GLU A 113 16.05 -2.08 -26.78
N ALA A 114 16.15 -3.37 -27.11
CA ALA A 114 16.41 -3.85 -28.46
C ALA A 114 15.10 -4.07 -29.27
N GLY A 115 13.95 -3.74 -28.70
CA GLY A 115 12.63 -3.92 -29.32
C GLY A 115 12.11 -5.36 -29.29
N ASN A 116 12.74 -6.27 -28.55
CA ASN A 116 12.24 -7.64 -28.43
C ASN A 116 11.03 -7.65 -27.49
N GLY A 117 9.87 -8.01 -28.05
CA GLY A 117 8.63 -8.19 -27.29
C GLY A 117 8.63 -9.50 -26.50
N ARG A 118 8.19 -9.44 -25.25
CA ARG A 118 7.76 -10.60 -24.44
C ARG A 118 6.28 -10.42 -24.15
N ILE A 119 5.51 -11.44 -24.49
CA ILE A 119 4.07 -11.49 -24.22
C ILE A 119 3.87 -12.29 -22.93
N SER A 120 3.19 -11.70 -21.96
CA SER A 120 2.80 -12.43 -20.75
C SER A 120 1.79 -13.52 -21.08
N ARG A 121 1.70 -14.54 -20.23
CA ARG A 121 0.56 -15.46 -20.29
C ARG A 121 -0.73 -14.64 -20.11
N LEU A 122 -1.75 -14.93 -20.92
CA LEU A 122 -3.10 -14.37 -20.73
C LEU A 122 -3.57 -14.74 -19.32
N GLN A 123 -3.86 -13.74 -18.50
CA GLN A 123 -4.34 -13.94 -17.15
C GLN A 123 -5.76 -13.40 -17.04
N GLU A 124 -6.64 -14.19 -16.42
CA GLU A 124 -7.96 -13.74 -16.06
C GLU A 124 -7.85 -12.76 -14.87
N PHE A 125 -8.58 -11.67 -14.98
CA PHE A 125 -8.73 -10.67 -13.91
C PHE A 125 -9.32 -11.35 -12.67
N GLY A 126 -8.75 -11.09 -11.48
CA GLY A 126 -9.10 -11.79 -10.25
C GLY A 126 -8.45 -13.17 -10.04
N ASN A 127 -7.70 -13.68 -11.03
CA ASN A 127 -7.19 -15.06 -11.01
C ASN A 127 -5.66 -15.15 -11.01
N ASP A 128 -4.98 -14.11 -10.51
CA ASP A 128 -3.54 -14.16 -10.26
C ASP A 128 -3.26 -15.07 -9.03
N PRO A 129 -2.72 -16.29 -9.24
CA PRO A 129 -2.51 -17.23 -8.14
C PRO A 129 -1.49 -16.72 -7.11
N SER A 130 -0.64 -15.76 -7.51
CA SER A 130 0.35 -15.16 -6.64
C SER A 130 -0.27 -14.18 -5.62
N LEU A 131 -1.54 -13.83 -5.80
CA LEU A 131 -2.32 -12.95 -4.93
C LEU A 131 -3.54 -13.64 -4.31
N GLN A 132 -3.68 -14.95 -4.51
CA GLN A 132 -4.67 -15.75 -3.82
C GLN A 132 -4.03 -16.27 -2.53
N PHE A 133 -4.04 -15.43 -1.51
CA PHE A 133 -3.54 -15.81 -0.21
C PHE A 133 -4.55 -16.69 0.51
N ARG A 134 -4.05 -17.49 1.43
CA ARG A 134 -4.87 -18.25 2.38
C ARG A 134 -4.26 -18.13 3.76
N GLN A 135 -5.07 -18.36 4.77
CA GLN A 135 -4.59 -18.59 6.12
C GLN A 135 -3.60 -19.77 6.12
N ILE A 136 -2.33 -19.51 6.46
CA ILE A 136 -1.29 -20.54 6.57
C ILE A 136 -1.13 -20.93 8.04
N ASP A 137 -1.07 -19.92 8.90
CA ASP A 137 -0.79 -20.10 10.31
C ASP A 137 -2.06 -20.13 11.17
N SER A 138 -2.00 -20.96 12.20
CA SER A 138 -3.03 -21.05 13.23
C SER A 138 -2.94 -19.87 14.21
N GLU A 139 -4.01 -19.66 14.98
CA GLU A 139 -4.00 -18.72 16.11
C GLU A 139 -2.86 -19.01 17.09
N ALA A 140 -2.57 -20.27 17.39
CA ALA A 140 -1.50 -20.65 18.31
C ALA A 140 -0.11 -20.25 17.79
N THR A 141 0.12 -20.39 16.48
CA THR A 141 1.36 -19.94 15.83
C THR A 141 1.50 -18.43 15.92
N CYS A 142 0.43 -17.68 15.59
CA CYS A 142 0.41 -16.22 15.71
C CYS A 142 0.58 -15.76 17.15
N ARG A 143 0.00 -16.46 18.13
CA ARG A 143 0.13 -16.18 19.56
C ARG A 143 1.58 -16.29 20.00
N ASN A 144 2.32 -17.30 19.55
CA ASN A 144 3.74 -17.45 19.88
C ASN A 144 4.56 -16.26 19.35
N ARG A 145 4.26 -15.75 18.15
CA ARG A 145 4.90 -14.52 17.64
C ARG A 145 4.62 -13.32 18.52
N VAL A 146 3.38 -13.18 18.98
CA VAL A 146 2.97 -12.09 19.87
C VAL A 146 3.66 -12.18 21.22
N LEU A 147 3.70 -13.36 21.84
CA LEU A 147 4.40 -13.56 23.11
C LEU A 147 5.90 -13.28 22.98
N GLN A 148 6.52 -13.70 21.87
CA GLN A 148 7.91 -13.34 21.57
C GLN A 148 8.06 -11.82 21.46
N ARG A 149 7.19 -11.14 20.70
CA ARG A 149 7.25 -9.69 20.55
C ARG A 149 7.06 -8.96 21.88
N ILE A 150 6.16 -9.42 22.76
CA ILE A 150 5.98 -8.88 24.10
C ILE A 150 7.28 -9.00 24.91
N ALA A 151 7.88 -10.19 24.93
CA ALA A 151 9.14 -10.43 25.63
C ALA A 151 10.30 -9.56 25.12
N GLU A 152 10.27 -9.17 23.84
CA GLU A 152 11.28 -8.29 23.23
C GLU A 152 11.13 -6.81 23.61
N VAL A 153 9.93 -6.34 23.97
CA VAL A 153 9.63 -4.90 24.11
C VAL A 153 9.20 -4.46 25.51
N VAL A 154 8.72 -5.38 26.34
CA VAL A 154 8.35 -5.08 27.73
C VAL A 154 9.55 -4.49 28.50
N ASN A 155 9.30 -3.52 29.38
CA ASN A 155 10.34 -2.81 30.14
C ASN A 155 11.37 -2.08 29.28
N THR A 156 11.01 -1.69 28.06
CA THR A 156 11.83 -0.85 27.19
C THR A 156 11.08 0.42 26.80
N GLU A 157 11.82 1.43 26.35
CA GLU A 157 11.25 2.68 25.78
C GLU A 157 10.36 2.46 24.54
N MET A 158 10.36 1.24 23.99
CA MET A 158 9.54 0.86 22.84
C MET A 158 8.09 0.60 23.24
N ALA A 159 7.84 0.21 24.49
CA ALA A 159 6.52 -0.10 25.03
C ALA A 159 6.26 0.71 26.30
N GLU A 160 6.16 2.04 26.17
CA GLU A 160 6.00 2.98 27.31
C GLU A 160 4.80 2.66 28.21
N GLY A 161 3.80 1.93 27.70
CA GLY A 161 2.63 1.50 28.48
C GLY A 161 2.77 0.16 29.19
N TRP A 162 3.86 -0.59 28.97
CA TRP A 162 4.08 -1.93 29.54
C TRP A 162 5.30 -1.96 30.47
N ASP A 163 5.07 -1.58 31.73
CA ASP A 163 6.02 -1.67 32.85
C ASP A 163 6.04 -3.07 33.52
N ALA A 164 5.16 -3.96 33.06
CA ALA A 164 5.11 -5.37 33.40
C ALA A 164 4.72 -6.17 32.15
N VAL A 165 4.88 -7.49 32.20
CA VAL A 165 4.49 -8.37 31.09
C VAL A 165 2.97 -8.37 30.96
N PRO A 166 2.40 -7.82 29.87
CA PRO A 166 0.95 -7.83 29.68
C PRO A 166 0.45 -9.25 29.40
N SER A 167 -0.78 -9.52 29.83
CA SER A 167 -1.54 -10.72 29.48
C SER A 167 -2.47 -10.45 28.31
N ILE A 168 -2.61 -11.44 27.42
CA ILE A 168 -3.61 -11.40 26.35
C ILE A 168 -5.00 -11.60 26.97
N VAL A 169 -5.86 -10.59 26.88
CA VAL A 169 -7.24 -10.65 27.39
C VAL A 169 -8.27 -11.03 26.33
N ARG A 170 -7.99 -10.72 25.07
CA ARG A 170 -8.88 -11.02 23.94
C ARG A 170 -8.10 -11.28 22.67
N VAL A 171 -8.63 -12.20 21.85
CA VAL A 171 -8.12 -12.47 20.51
C VAL A 171 -9.24 -12.32 19.50
N THR A 172 -9.02 -11.46 18.50
CA THR A 172 -10.02 -11.13 17.49
C THR A 172 -9.52 -11.58 16.11
N PRO A 173 -10.22 -12.50 15.41
CA PRO A 173 -9.89 -12.83 14.03
C PRO A 173 -10.28 -11.66 13.11
N MET A 174 -9.35 -11.27 12.24
CA MET A 174 -9.55 -10.24 11.24
C MET A 174 -9.33 -10.80 9.83
N TYR A 175 -10.07 -10.25 8.88
CA TYR A 175 -10.11 -10.70 7.49
C TYR A 175 -9.46 -9.65 6.57
N ARG A 176 -9.05 -10.09 5.39
CA ARG A 176 -8.69 -9.22 4.27
C ARG A 176 -9.36 -9.75 3.01
N PRO A 177 -9.93 -8.90 2.13
CA PRO A 177 -10.77 -9.41 1.04
C PRO A 177 -10.08 -10.38 0.06
N ASP A 178 -8.76 -10.32 -0.07
CA ASP A 178 -7.92 -11.16 -0.93
C ASP A 178 -7.28 -12.38 -0.21
N VAL A 179 -7.59 -12.59 1.07
CA VAL A 179 -7.07 -13.73 1.85
C VAL A 179 -8.20 -14.69 2.19
N GLN A 180 -8.07 -15.94 1.77
CA GLN A 180 -8.99 -17.01 2.13
C GLN A 180 -8.80 -17.41 3.61
N GLY A 181 -9.81 -17.17 4.45
CA GLY A 181 -9.78 -17.48 5.89
C GLY A 181 -9.40 -16.27 6.74
N VAL A 182 -8.90 -16.51 7.95
CA VAL A 182 -8.44 -15.43 8.83
C VAL A 182 -7.11 -14.90 8.31
N ALA A 183 -7.04 -13.60 8.02
CA ALA A 183 -5.83 -12.94 7.54
C ALA A 183 -4.93 -12.50 8.72
N TYR A 184 -5.55 -12.07 9.81
CA TYR A 184 -4.82 -11.60 10.98
C TYR A 184 -5.51 -12.02 12.27
N TYR A 185 -4.74 -12.08 13.35
CA TYR A 185 -5.27 -12.09 14.71
C TYR A 185 -4.80 -10.83 15.43
N GLU A 186 -5.74 -10.07 15.98
CA GLU A 186 -5.44 -9.01 16.94
C GLU A 186 -5.48 -9.59 18.35
N TYR A 187 -4.49 -9.22 19.16
CA TYR A 187 -4.35 -9.60 20.55
C TYR A 187 -4.44 -8.33 21.39
N GLU A 188 -5.46 -8.23 22.22
CA GLU A 188 -5.66 -7.13 23.17
C GLU A 188 -4.99 -7.47 24.51
N MET A 189 -4.38 -6.46 25.14
CA MET A 189 -3.61 -6.60 26.37
C MET A 189 -4.35 -6.04 27.58
N ASP A 190 -4.19 -6.67 28.75
CA ASP A 190 -4.74 -6.21 30.04
C ASP A 190 -4.19 -4.84 30.48
N LEU A 191 -2.93 -4.55 30.18
CA LEU A 191 -2.28 -3.26 30.47
C LEU A 191 -2.57 -2.18 29.40
N GLY A 192 -3.51 -2.44 28.49
CA GLY A 192 -3.78 -1.59 27.34
C GLY A 192 -2.83 -1.86 26.17
N GLY A 193 -3.19 -1.35 25.00
CA GLY A 193 -2.51 -1.64 23.75
C GLY A 193 -2.95 -2.95 23.09
N PHE A 194 -2.29 -3.29 21.99
CA PHE A 194 -2.62 -4.44 21.15
C PHE A 194 -1.44 -4.83 20.26
N LEU A 195 -1.45 -6.06 19.75
CA LEU A 195 -0.59 -6.49 18.64
C LEU A 195 -1.43 -7.14 17.55
N VAL A 196 -1.08 -6.92 16.29
CA VAL A 196 -1.69 -7.60 15.14
C VAL A 196 -0.66 -8.52 14.48
N ALA A 197 -0.96 -9.81 14.42
CA ALA A 197 -0.13 -10.83 13.79
C ALA A 197 -0.78 -11.36 12.50
N SER A 198 -0.01 -11.43 11.42
CA SER A 198 -0.48 -12.00 10.15
C SER A 198 -0.43 -13.53 10.18
N THR A 199 -1.38 -14.15 9.49
CA THR A 199 -1.46 -15.60 9.32
C THR A 199 -0.69 -16.13 8.12
N GLY A 200 0.05 -15.29 7.38
CA GLY A 200 0.89 -15.74 6.27
C GLY A 200 1.61 -14.62 5.54
N GLU A 201 2.25 -14.96 4.41
CA GLU A 201 3.16 -14.06 3.66
C GLU A 201 2.49 -12.88 2.96
N HIS A 202 1.20 -12.67 3.20
CA HIS A 202 0.40 -11.62 2.60
C HIS A 202 0.65 -10.24 3.24
N ASP A 203 1.35 -10.21 4.39
CA ASP A 203 1.76 -9.03 5.16
C ASP A 203 2.97 -9.39 6.04
N ARG A 204 3.42 -8.52 6.96
CA ARG A 204 4.49 -8.82 7.93
C ARG A 204 4.03 -9.79 9.04
N PRO A 205 4.95 -10.55 9.67
CA PRO A 205 4.60 -11.41 10.82
C PRO A 205 3.88 -10.66 11.95
N ILE A 206 4.39 -9.48 12.33
CA ILE A 206 3.71 -8.49 13.18
C ILE A 206 3.52 -7.23 12.34
N THR A 207 2.28 -6.84 12.08
CA THR A 207 1.97 -5.78 11.11
C THR A 207 1.99 -4.38 11.73
N ASN A 208 1.41 -4.27 12.93
CA ASN A 208 1.35 -3.04 13.72
C ASN A 208 0.99 -3.40 15.17
N TRP A 209 1.41 -2.55 16.10
CA TRP A 209 1.17 -2.76 17.52
C TRP A 209 1.31 -1.45 18.30
N SER A 210 0.69 -1.40 19.47
CA SER A 210 0.85 -0.32 20.43
C SER A 210 0.87 -0.87 21.85
N SER A 211 1.66 -0.25 22.74
CA SER A 211 1.62 -0.56 24.17
C SER A 211 0.61 0.29 24.94
N VAL A 212 -0.12 1.18 24.26
CA VAL A 212 -1.06 2.11 24.87
C VAL A 212 -2.37 2.13 24.08
N GLY A 213 -3.41 2.66 24.72
CA GLY A 213 -4.71 2.85 24.08
C GLY A 213 -5.54 1.58 23.93
N GLN A 214 -6.65 1.71 23.22
CA GLN A 214 -7.59 0.62 22.96
C GLN A 214 -7.15 -0.22 21.76
N SER A 215 -7.46 -1.52 21.78
CA SER A 215 -7.40 -2.38 20.59
C SER A 215 -8.29 -1.83 19.47
N LYS A 216 -8.01 -2.21 18.22
CA LYS A 216 -8.83 -1.79 17.07
C LYS A 216 -10.23 -2.40 17.16
N MET A 217 -10.37 -3.62 17.69
CA MET A 217 -11.68 -4.19 17.99
C MET A 217 -12.45 -3.33 19.00
N ALA A 218 -11.84 -2.94 20.13
CA ALA A 218 -12.50 -2.10 21.12
C ALA A 218 -12.94 -0.74 20.53
N GLN A 219 -12.09 -0.12 19.69
CA GLN A 219 -12.44 1.11 18.98
C GLN A 219 -13.61 0.92 18.01
N LEU A 220 -13.69 -0.23 17.33
CA LEU A 220 -14.81 -0.54 16.44
C LEU A 220 -16.10 -0.80 17.24
N GLU A 221 -16.03 -1.49 18.37
CA GLU A 221 -17.18 -1.74 19.25
C GLU A 221 -17.76 -0.43 19.79
N GLU A 222 -16.90 0.47 20.29
CA GLU A 222 -17.30 1.78 20.77
C GLU A 222 -18.03 2.58 19.68
N ARG A 223 -17.51 2.56 18.44
CA ARG A 223 -18.12 3.26 17.30
C ARG A 223 -19.37 2.57 16.74
N ALA A 224 -19.50 1.26 16.92
CA ALA A 224 -20.67 0.49 16.46
C ALA A 224 -21.88 0.71 17.39
N GLY A 225 -21.65 1.07 18.65
CA GLY A 225 -22.70 1.27 19.64
C GLY A 225 -23.46 -0.04 19.90
N ALA A 226 -24.76 -0.06 19.57
CA ALA A 226 -25.61 -1.24 19.77
C ALA A 226 -25.55 -2.27 18.62
N GLU A 227 -24.93 -1.91 17.48
CA GLU A 227 -24.84 -2.79 16.32
C GLU A 227 -23.86 -3.95 16.58
N THR A 228 -24.26 -5.17 16.22
CA THR A 228 -23.42 -6.36 16.42
C THR A 228 -22.40 -6.53 15.29
N ILE A 229 -21.12 -6.50 15.65
CA ILE A 229 -20.00 -6.78 14.73
C ILE A 229 -19.91 -8.29 14.48
N HIS A 230 -20.04 -8.70 13.23
CA HIS A 230 -19.92 -10.09 12.81
C HIS A 230 -18.52 -10.41 12.26
N LYS A 231 -17.92 -9.48 11.51
CA LYS A 231 -16.56 -9.61 10.96
C LYS A 231 -15.82 -8.29 11.06
N VAL A 232 -14.49 -8.38 11.23
CA VAL A 232 -13.58 -7.24 11.17
C VAL A 232 -12.63 -7.43 10.00
N TYR A 233 -12.48 -6.42 9.15
CA TYR A 233 -11.52 -6.42 8.06
C TYR A 233 -10.39 -5.44 8.36
N LYS A 234 -9.14 -5.87 8.17
CA LYS A 234 -7.96 -4.99 8.14
C LYS A 234 -7.60 -4.76 6.68
N LEU A 235 -7.77 -3.52 6.21
CA LEU A 235 -7.54 -3.17 4.80
C LEU A 235 -6.15 -2.62 4.53
N ASP A 236 -5.54 -1.97 5.52
CA ASP A 236 -4.15 -1.52 5.48
C ASP A 236 -3.58 -1.43 6.93
N ALA A 237 -2.55 -0.63 7.18
CA ALA A 237 -1.98 -0.46 8.53
C ALA A 237 -2.95 0.23 9.51
N LEU A 238 -3.79 1.14 9.04
CA LEU A 238 -4.58 2.07 9.85
C LEU A 238 -6.09 2.06 9.53
N CYS A 239 -6.51 1.25 8.56
CA CYS A 239 -7.91 1.09 8.15
C CYS A 239 -8.49 -0.27 8.59
N TYR A 240 -9.50 -0.19 9.46
CA TYR A 240 -10.24 -1.34 9.98
C TYR A 240 -11.73 -1.14 9.77
N VAL A 241 -12.44 -2.18 9.33
CA VAL A 241 -13.88 -2.10 9.00
C VAL A 241 -14.64 -3.16 9.77
N ALA A 242 -15.70 -2.75 10.47
CA ALA A 242 -16.66 -3.66 11.09
C ALA A 242 -17.82 -3.96 10.11
N GLU A 243 -18.16 -5.23 9.98
CA GLU A 243 -19.22 -5.75 9.11
C GLU A 243 -20.24 -6.54 9.94
N ASN A 244 -21.53 -6.34 9.68
CA ASN A 244 -22.61 -7.10 10.32
C ASN A 244 -22.88 -8.44 9.61
N ALA A 245 -23.79 -9.25 10.15
CA ALA A 245 -24.15 -10.56 9.59
C ALA A 245 -24.76 -10.50 8.17
N MET A 246 -25.27 -9.33 7.75
CA MET A 246 -25.80 -9.10 6.39
C MET A 246 -24.70 -8.71 5.39
N GLY A 247 -23.44 -8.60 5.83
CA GLY A 247 -22.34 -8.17 4.97
C GLY A 247 -22.26 -6.67 4.73
N ALA A 248 -23.01 -5.86 5.49
CA ALA A 248 -22.97 -4.40 5.43
C ALA A 248 -21.90 -3.85 6.38
N MET A 249 -21.20 -2.80 5.93
CA MET A 249 -20.28 -2.05 6.78
C MET A 249 -21.08 -1.26 7.83
N ILE A 250 -20.74 -1.45 9.10
CA ILE A 250 -21.34 -0.76 10.25
C ILE A 250 -20.55 0.52 10.56
N THR A 251 -19.24 0.36 10.76
CA THR A 251 -18.33 1.42 11.15
C THR A 251 -16.90 1.10 10.73
N ARG A 252 -15.98 2.05 10.91
CA ARG A 252 -14.57 1.90 10.59
C ARG A 252 -13.67 2.70 11.54
N VAL A 253 -12.42 2.27 11.66
CA VAL A 253 -11.28 3.05 12.15
C VAL A 253 -10.41 3.40 10.95
N GLY A 254 -10.00 4.67 10.84
CA GLY A 254 -9.29 5.18 9.65
C GLY A 254 -10.18 5.44 8.44
N ASN A 255 -9.55 5.79 7.32
CA ASN A 255 -10.21 6.02 6.03
C ASN A 255 -10.14 4.76 5.16
N LEU A 256 -11.20 4.47 4.41
CA LEU A 256 -11.17 3.44 3.38
C LEU A 256 -10.12 3.84 2.33
N PRO A 257 -9.32 2.90 1.82
CA PRO A 257 -8.42 3.19 0.73
C PRO A 257 -9.23 3.58 -0.51
N ASP A 258 -8.73 4.53 -1.29
CA ASP A 258 -9.41 5.00 -2.49
C ASP A 258 -9.33 3.97 -3.61
N ARG A 259 -10.34 3.95 -4.48
CA ARG A 259 -10.32 3.16 -5.69
C ARG A 259 -9.34 3.78 -6.68
N MET A 260 -8.36 2.99 -7.07
CA MET A 260 -7.33 3.37 -8.04
C MET A 260 -7.80 3.04 -9.46
N ILE A 261 -7.79 4.02 -10.36
CA ILE A 261 -8.17 3.84 -11.77
C ILE A 261 -6.91 3.99 -12.63
N ASN A 262 -6.69 3.07 -13.58
CA ASN A 262 -5.53 3.04 -14.47
C ASN A 262 -4.18 2.85 -13.75
N LEU A 263 -4.18 2.14 -12.62
CA LEU A 263 -2.94 1.76 -11.94
C LEU A 263 -2.21 0.67 -12.74
N PRO A 264 -0.88 0.78 -12.95
CA PRO A 264 -0.10 -0.27 -13.61
C PRO A 264 -0.20 -1.61 -12.87
N ALA A 265 -0.16 -2.73 -13.60
CA ALA A 265 -0.25 -4.04 -12.96
C ALA A 265 0.95 -4.36 -12.04
N VAL A 266 2.10 -3.71 -12.28
CA VAL A 266 3.33 -3.86 -11.51
C VAL A 266 3.88 -2.49 -11.16
N LEU A 267 4.20 -2.31 -9.89
CA LEU A 267 4.88 -1.12 -9.39
C LEU A 267 6.31 -1.49 -8.97
N ARG A 268 7.30 -0.76 -9.49
CA ARG A 268 8.72 -0.88 -9.14
C ARG A 268 9.31 0.50 -8.88
N GLU A 269 10.39 0.54 -8.12
CA GLU A 269 11.23 1.74 -8.05
C GLU A 269 11.62 2.20 -9.47
N GLY A 270 11.48 3.50 -9.73
CA GLY A 270 11.70 4.09 -11.06
C GLY A 270 10.59 3.87 -12.09
N THR A 271 9.47 3.22 -11.73
CA THR A 271 8.29 3.20 -12.62
C THR A 271 7.81 4.64 -12.78
N PRO A 272 7.77 5.20 -14.00
CA PRO A 272 7.23 6.54 -14.20
C PRO A 272 5.81 6.58 -13.64
N THR A 273 5.50 7.62 -12.87
CA THR A 273 4.11 7.89 -12.50
C THR A 273 3.31 7.93 -13.79
N PRO A 274 2.28 7.07 -13.97
CA PRO A 274 1.45 7.11 -15.15
C PRO A 274 0.92 8.53 -15.32
N ALA A 275 0.94 9.05 -16.54
CA ALA A 275 0.46 10.40 -16.83
C ALA A 275 -1.02 10.62 -16.44
N SER A 276 -1.76 9.54 -16.17
CA SER A 276 -3.14 9.58 -15.67
C SER A 276 -3.52 8.30 -14.92
N PHE A 277 -3.31 8.26 -13.61
CA PHE A 277 -4.10 7.37 -12.74
C PHE A 277 -4.95 8.24 -11.80
N ASP A 278 -6.19 7.82 -11.56
CA ASP A 278 -7.19 8.62 -10.84
C ASP A 278 -7.60 7.92 -9.54
N ARG A 279 -7.99 8.71 -8.54
CA ARG A 279 -8.51 8.25 -7.25
C ARG A 279 -9.98 8.58 -7.17
N THR A 280 -10.78 7.55 -6.91
CA THR A 280 -12.22 7.71 -6.73
C THR A 280 -12.67 7.02 -5.45
N GLY A 281 -13.79 7.47 -4.88
CA GLY A 281 -14.41 6.75 -3.77
C GLY A 281 -15.03 5.43 -4.24
N TRP A 282 -15.03 4.43 -3.39
CA TRP A 282 -15.84 3.23 -3.59
C TRP A 282 -17.32 3.56 -3.44
N ARG A 283 -18.20 3.01 -4.30
CA ARG A 283 -19.64 3.27 -4.20
C ARG A 283 -20.26 2.53 -3.03
N THR A 284 -19.77 1.33 -2.77
CA THR A 284 -20.23 0.47 -1.68
C THR A 284 -19.09 -0.34 -1.10
N TRP A 285 -19.27 -0.79 0.14
CA TRP A 285 -18.38 -1.75 0.78
C TRP A 285 -18.27 -3.07 0.00
N SER A 286 -19.38 -3.56 -0.57
CA SER A 286 -19.40 -4.78 -1.38
C SER A 286 -18.54 -4.65 -2.64
N GLU A 287 -18.59 -3.49 -3.31
CA GLU A 287 -17.74 -3.19 -4.47
C GLU A 287 -16.26 -3.23 -4.10
N LEU A 288 -15.87 -2.57 -3.00
CA LEU A 288 -14.49 -2.57 -2.51
C LEU A 288 -14.01 -4.00 -2.28
N LYS A 289 -14.72 -4.80 -1.47
CA LYS A 289 -14.32 -6.19 -1.19
C LYS A 289 -14.12 -7.00 -2.46
N THR A 290 -15.05 -6.89 -3.40
CA THR A 290 -15.03 -7.66 -4.65
C THR A 290 -13.84 -7.28 -5.53
N ALA A 291 -13.48 -5.99 -5.56
CA ALA A 291 -12.43 -5.48 -6.43
C ALA A 291 -11.07 -5.31 -5.73
N TYR A 292 -10.97 -5.55 -4.42
CA TYR A 292 -9.79 -5.22 -3.61
C TYR A 292 -8.50 -5.85 -4.14
N ALA A 293 -8.49 -7.17 -4.35
CA ALA A 293 -7.31 -7.90 -4.81
C ALA A 293 -6.78 -7.37 -6.13
N ASP A 294 -7.68 -6.98 -7.04
CA ASP A 294 -7.33 -6.47 -8.35
C ASP A 294 -6.96 -5.00 -8.33
N ASN A 295 -7.66 -4.18 -7.55
CA ASN A 295 -7.44 -2.74 -7.48
C ASN A 295 -6.13 -2.41 -6.77
N TYR A 296 -5.80 -3.16 -5.72
CA TYR A 296 -4.57 -2.99 -4.95
C TYR A 296 -3.49 -4.02 -5.31
N ARG A 297 -3.69 -4.79 -6.39
CA ARG A 297 -2.77 -5.81 -6.90
C ARG A 297 -1.30 -5.43 -6.78
N PRO A 298 -0.83 -4.31 -7.35
CA PRO A 298 0.60 -4.03 -7.32
C PRO A 298 1.11 -3.71 -5.91
N PHE A 299 0.29 -3.09 -5.06
CA PHE A 299 0.67 -2.82 -3.67
C PHE A 299 0.74 -4.09 -2.83
N VAL A 300 -0.24 -4.99 -3.00
CA VAL A 300 -0.26 -6.27 -2.29
C VAL A 300 0.93 -7.13 -2.70
N ARG A 301 1.30 -7.12 -4.00
CA ARG A 301 2.55 -7.77 -4.47
C ARG A 301 3.78 -7.15 -3.83
N GLN A 302 3.88 -5.82 -3.86
CA GLN A 302 5.02 -5.12 -3.26
C GLN A 302 5.14 -5.42 -1.77
N LEU A 303 4.03 -5.41 -1.03
CA LEU A 303 4.00 -5.75 0.40
C LEU A 303 4.49 -7.18 0.64
N ARG A 304 3.96 -8.16 -0.09
CA ARG A 304 4.43 -9.56 -0.02
C ARG A 304 5.93 -9.67 -0.29
N ASP A 305 6.40 -9.04 -1.36
CA ASP A 305 7.80 -9.12 -1.79
C ASP A 305 8.73 -8.44 -0.75
N ASN A 306 8.33 -7.31 -0.17
CA ASN A 306 9.05 -6.64 0.91
C ASN A 306 9.10 -7.48 2.21
N CYS A 307 8.06 -8.27 2.47
CA CYS A 307 7.96 -9.11 3.66
C CYS A 307 8.61 -10.49 3.48
N ALA A 308 8.93 -10.90 2.26
CA ALA A 308 9.41 -12.25 1.95
C ALA A 308 10.65 -12.62 2.78
N ASP A 309 11.59 -11.71 2.95
CA ASP A 309 12.80 -11.97 3.75
C ASP A 309 12.50 -12.14 5.23
N LEU A 310 11.54 -11.40 5.78
CA LEU A 310 11.12 -11.54 7.17
C LEU A 310 10.50 -12.92 7.39
N TRP A 311 9.60 -13.35 6.51
CA TRP A 311 8.98 -14.68 6.58
C TRP A 311 9.99 -15.81 6.39
N ARG A 312 10.91 -15.68 5.42
CA ARG A 312 12.01 -16.63 5.27
C ARG A 312 12.83 -16.72 6.54
N SER A 313 13.14 -15.58 7.15
CA SER A 313 13.92 -15.52 8.38
C SER A 313 13.18 -16.10 9.59
N GLU A 314 11.86 -15.94 9.64
CA GLU A 314 11.01 -16.46 10.70
C GLU A 314 10.86 -17.97 10.61
N ARG A 315 10.66 -18.50 9.40
CA ARG A 315 10.47 -19.93 9.13
C ARG A 315 11.77 -20.72 9.06
N ALA A 316 12.90 -20.07 8.83
CA ALA A 316 14.19 -20.74 8.88
C ALA A 316 14.35 -21.37 10.27
N ALA A 317 14.52 -22.70 10.31
CA ALA A 317 14.98 -23.38 11.51
C ALA A 317 16.17 -22.60 12.08
N VAL A 318 16.24 -22.43 13.40
CA VAL A 318 17.34 -21.72 14.05
C VAL A 318 18.64 -22.49 13.79
N VAL A 319 19.28 -22.25 12.63
CA VAL A 319 20.57 -22.85 12.29
C VAL A 319 21.64 -21.92 12.85
N GLY A 320 22.03 -22.19 14.10
CA GLY A 320 23.12 -21.49 14.79
C GLY A 320 22.70 -20.36 15.73
N PRO A 321 23.66 -19.73 16.43
CA PRO A 321 23.43 -18.71 17.46
C PRO A 321 22.95 -17.35 16.92
N LEU A 322 22.68 -17.23 15.62
CA LEU A 322 22.39 -15.97 14.95
C LEU A 322 20.88 -15.68 14.95
N GLY A 323 20.35 -15.40 16.14
CA GLY A 323 19.03 -14.80 16.30
C GLY A 323 18.98 -13.38 15.72
N TRP A 324 17.82 -12.73 15.85
CA TRP A 324 17.75 -11.29 15.64
C TRP A 324 18.69 -10.56 16.60
N SER A 325 19.36 -9.50 16.11
CA SER A 325 20.04 -8.56 17.01
C SER A 325 19.04 -7.92 17.96
N ALA A 326 19.55 -7.34 19.06
CA ALA A 326 18.76 -6.40 19.85
C ALA A 326 18.26 -5.25 18.95
N TRP A 327 17.12 -4.67 19.34
CA TRP A 327 16.61 -3.45 18.72
C TRP A 327 17.56 -2.29 19.00
N THR A 328 17.87 -1.52 17.95
CA THR A 328 18.44 -0.18 18.07
C THR A 328 17.33 0.81 17.83
N THR A 329 17.10 1.70 18.78
CA THR A 329 15.99 2.67 18.78
C THR A 329 16.55 4.09 18.81
N TYR A 330 15.92 4.98 18.05
CA TYR A 330 16.19 6.41 18.01
C TYR A 330 14.89 7.17 18.21
N LEU A 331 14.99 8.35 18.82
CA LEU A 331 13.88 9.19 19.24
C LEU A 331 14.18 10.63 18.84
N ALA A 332 13.22 11.31 18.24
CA ALA A 332 13.31 12.75 18.01
C ALA A 332 13.21 13.54 19.33
N ASP A 333 13.77 14.74 19.37
CA ASP A 333 13.88 15.56 20.57
C ASP A 333 12.54 15.75 21.29
N GLY A 334 12.58 15.58 22.61
CA GLY A 334 11.44 15.66 23.53
C GLY A 334 10.49 14.46 23.49
N GLY A 335 10.65 13.52 22.55
CA GLY A 335 9.91 12.27 22.50
C GLY A 335 8.39 12.40 22.42
N THR A 336 7.66 11.48 23.08
CA THR A 336 6.19 11.40 23.04
C THR A 336 5.51 12.68 23.54
N SER A 337 6.04 13.32 24.59
CA SER A 337 5.43 14.52 25.20
C SER A 337 5.63 15.79 24.37
N ALA A 338 6.59 15.80 23.44
CA ALA A 338 6.82 16.92 22.54
C ALA A 338 5.94 16.88 21.28
N GLN A 339 5.27 15.76 21.00
CA GLN A 339 4.46 15.60 19.78
C GLN A 339 3.16 16.43 19.85
N PRO A 340 2.93 17.37 18.90
CA PRO A 340 1.64 18.03 18.78
C PRO A 340 0.51 17.03 18.51
N LEU A 341 -0.55 17.11 19.31
CA LEU A 341 -1.72 16.23 19.30
C LEU A 341 -2.83 16.88 18.47
N TYR A 342 -2.53 17.10 17.19
CA TYR A 342 -3.48 17.66 16.25
C TYR A 342 -4.33 16.59 15.59
N TYR A 343 -5.47 17.00 15.04
CA TYR A 343 -6.38 16.11 14.34
C TYR A 343 -7.09 16.79 13.17
N GLN A 344 -7.56 15.96 12.24
CA GLN A 344 -8.36 16.42 11.11
C GLN A 344 -9.69 17.02 11.58
N HIS A 345 -10.03 18.19 11.07
CA HIS A 345 -11.31 18.87 11.31
C HIS A 345 -11.99 19.15 9.96
N THR A 346 -13.27 19.51 10.01
CA THR A 346 -14.03 19.89 8.81
C THR A 346 -13.53 21.22 8.27
N TYR A 347 -13.25 21.26 6.97
CA TYR A 347 -12.89 22.44 6.19
C TYR A 347 -13.67 22.41 4.87
N GLY A 348 -14.55 23.38 4.66
CA GLY A 348 -15.54 23.32 3.57
C GLY A 348 -16.50 22.13 3.75
N SER A 349 -16.65 21.30 2.72
CA SER A 349 -17.54 20.13 2.76
C SER A 349 -16.87 18.84 3.26
N CYS A 350 -15.56 18.88 3.60
CA CYS A 350 -14.76 17.67 3.81
C CYS A 350 -13.78 17.84 4.99
N TYR A 351 -13.15 16.76 5.43
CA TYR A 351 -12.02 16.89 6.36
C TYR A 351 -10.84 17.59 5.69
N VAL A 352 -10.05 18.34 6.47
CA VAL A 352 -8.89 19.10 6.00
C VAL A 352 -7.77 18.21 5.42
N GLY A 353 -7.79 16.91 5.68
CA GLY A 353 -6.85 15.93 5.12
C GLY A 353 -5.65 15.65 6.01
N CYS A 354 -5.11 14.43 5.91
CA CYS A 354 -3.99 13.99 6.76
C CYS A 354 -2.65 14.62 6.36
N GLY A 355 -2.43 14.96 5.09
CA GLY A 355 -1.20 15.62 4.63
C GLY A 355 -1.00 16.99 5.29
N PRO A 356 -1.99 17.90 5.22
CA PRO A 356 -1.95 19.18 5.93
C PRO A 356 -1.75 19.04 7.44
N VAL A 357 -2.43 18.09 8.08
CA VAL A 357 -2.28 17.83 9.52
C VAL A 357 -0.88 17.34 9.86
N ALA A 358 -0.30 16.43 9.07
CA ALA A 358 1.06 15.92 9.30
C ALA A 358 2.11 17.04 9.23
N TRP A 359 2.01 17.90 8.22
CA TRP A 359 2.88 19.08 8.11
C TRP A 359 2.65 20.08 9.25
N ALA A 360 1.41 20.31 9.67
CA ALA A 360 1.11 21.17 10.81
C ALA A 360 1.76 20.63 12.09
N ILE A 361 1.69 19.31 12.33
CA ILE A 361 2.35 18.64 13.47
C ILE A 361 3.86 18.86 13.39
N LEU A 362 4.49 18.60 12.23
CA LEU A 362 5.95 18.73 12.08
C LEU A 362 6.43 20.18 12.25
N PHE A 363 5.76 21.15 11.62
CA PHE A 363 6.12 22.57 11.74
C PHE A 363 5.90 23.11 13.16
N CYS A 364 4.80 22.74 13.81
CA CYS A 364 4.54 23.16 15.18
C CYS A 364 5.45 22.46 16.19
N TRP A 365 5.91 21.23 15.91
CA TRP A 365 6.96 20.60 16.71
C TRP A 365 8.26 21.43 16.64
N GLY A 366 8.70 21.82 15.44
CA GLY A 366 9.89 22.65 15.26
C GLY A 366 9.77 24.02 15.94
N ASP A 367 8.58 24.64 15.86
CA ASP A 367 8.30 25.91 16.55
C ASP A 367 8.43 25.78 18.07
N ARG A 368 7.94 24.66 18.63
CA ARG A 368 8.05 24.39 20.06
C ARG A 368 9.48 24.15 20.48
N GLN A 369 10.27 23.39 19.72
CA GLN A 369 11.70 23.21 19.98
C GLN A 369 12.44 24.55 20.02
N ALA A 370 12.12 25.45 19.08
CA ALA A 370 12.68 26.80 19.04
C ALA A 370 12.36 27.59 20.33
N HIS A 371 11.10 27.59 20.77
CA HIS A 371 10.66 28.30 21.98
C HIS A 371 11.11 27.63 23.29
N GLU A 372 11.41 26.33 23.27
CA GLU A 372 11.95 25.57 24.42
C GLU A 372 13.47 25.72 24.56
N GLY A 373 14.10 26.48 23.65
CA GLY A 373 15.53 26.78 23.72
C GLY A 373 16.43 25.65 23.22
N ASN A 374 15.89 24.72 22.42
CA ASN A 374 16.69 23.72 21.74
C ASN A 374 17.79 24.44 20.92
N PRO A 375 19.09 24.19 21.15
CA PRO A 375 20.17 24.95 20.50
C PRO A 375 20.10 24.93 18.97
N VAL A 376 19.65 23.82 18.38
CA VAL A 376 19.54 23.62 16.93
C VAL A 376 18.36 24.42 16.36
N TRP A 377 17.24 24.48 17.09
CA TRP A 377 16.00 25.11 16.64
C TRP A 377 15.80 26.54 17.13
N SER A 378 16.60 27.02 18.10
CA SER A 378 16.36 28.27 18.84
C SER A 378 16.15 29.51 17.96
N ALA A 379 16.77 29.56 16.77
CA ALA A 379 16.63 30.65 15.81
C ALA A 379 15.40 30.54 14.88
N ARG A 380 14.58 29.51 15.02
CA ARG A 380 13.57 29.08 14.02
C ARG A 380 12.12 29.28 14.46
N THR A 381 11.89 30.22 15.37
CA THR A 381 10.55 30.64 15.78
C THR A 381 9.73 31.20 14.62
N GLY A 382 8.39 31.19 14.75
CA GLY A 382 7.49 31.77 13.73
C GLY A 382 7.09 30.78 12.65
N LEU A 383 7.51 29.52 12.79
CA LEU A 383 6.93 28.34 12.15
C LEU A 383 5.42 28.28 12.47
N TYR A 384 5.03 28.56 13.70
CA TYR A 384 3.64 28.83 14.09
C TYR A 384 3.42 30.33 14.35
N ARG A 385 2.23 30.81 13.98
CA ARG A 385 1.75 32.16 14.29
C ARG A 385 0.32 32.06 14.78
N THR A 386 -0.06 32.90 15.74
CA THR A 386 -1.30 32.76 16.56
C THR A 386 -2.59 32.56 15.76
N ASP A 387 -2.69 33.12 14.54
CA ASP A 387 -3.88 32.99 13.67
C ASP A 387 -3.53 32.37 12.30
N GLY A 388 -2.41 31.65 12.21
CA GLY A 388 -1.77 31.40 10.92
C GLY A 388 -1.29 32.70 10.29
N GLY A 389 -1.26 32.73 8.96
CA GLY A 389 -1.01 33.90 8.12
C GLY A 389 0.37 34.53 8.31
N TYR A 390 0.62 35.64 7.62
CA TYR A 390 1.90 36.36 7.74
C TYR A 390 1.88 37.47 8.80
N SER A 391 0.72 37.87 9.31
CA SER A 391 0.58 39.03 10.20
C SER A 391 0.53 38.68 11.69
N GLY A 392 0.32 37.42 12.06
CA GLY A 392 0.28 36.98 13.46
C GLY A 392 1.63 37.07 14.15
N SER A 393 1.64 37.26 15.47
CA SER A 393 2.87 37.18 16.26
C SER A 393 3.43 35.76 16.23
N ALA A 394 4.75 35.64 16.14
CA ALA A 394 5.44 34.39 16.45
C ALA A 394 5.22 34.09 17.94
N THR A 395 4.66 32.94 18.24
CA THR A 395 4.43 32.45 19.60
C THR A 395 4.63 30.95 19.61
N LYS A 396 4.80 30.35 20.78
CA LYS A 396 4.98 28.90 20.93
C LYS A 396 3.72 28.18 20.45
N ALA A 397 3.89 27.27 19.49
CA ALA A 397 2.77 26.45 19.02
C ALA A 397 2.12 25.63 20.17
N PRO A 398 0.78 25.59 20.24
CA PRO A 398 0.08 24.81 21.26
C PRO A 398 0.32 23.31 21.07
N LEU A 399 0.15 22.52 22.14
CA LEU A 399 0.26 21.05 22.03
C LEU A 399 -1.01 20.43 21.42
N TYR A 400 -2.16 21.10 21.57
CA TYR A 400 -3.46 20.61 21.13
C TYR A 400 -4.03 21.50 20.03
N LEU A 401 -4.95 20.95 19.25
CA LEU A 401 -5.61 21.68 18.17
C LEU A 401 -6.43 22.85 18.74
N ASP A 402 -6.10 24.08 18.34
CA ASP A 402 -6.86 25.30 18.60
C ASP A 402 -7.24 26.02 17.31
N SER A 403 -7.81 27.23 17.39
CA SER A 403 -8.15 28.03 16.21
C SER A 403 -6.94 28.41 15.36
N GLY A 404 -5.81 28.74 15.98
CA GLY A 404 -4.59 29.09 15.27
C GLY A 404 -4.03 27.92 14.48
N VAL A 405 -4.00 26.72 15.09
CA VAL A 405 -3.55 25.50 14.41
C VAL A 405 -4.51 25.10 13.29
N LYS A 406 -5.83 25.30 13.47
CA LYS A 406 -6.78 25.11 12.37
C LYS A 406 -6.42 25.98 11.18
N ASN A 407 -6.19 27.28 11.38
CA ASN A 407 -5.78 28.18 10.29
C ASN A 407 -4.47 27.73 9.62
N VAL A 408 -3.48 27.28 10.39
CA VAL A 408 -2.24 26.69 9.84
C VAL A 408 -2.53 25.48 8.97
N THR A 409 -3.39 24.57 9.44
CA THR A 409 -3.74 23.36 8.72
C THR A 409 -4.55 23.66 7.45
N GLU A 410 -5.44 24.65 7.49
CA GLU A 410 -6.23 25.10 6.33
C GLU A 410 -5.36 25.79 5.27
N GLU A 411 -4.35 26.56 5.68
CA GLU A 411 -3.35 27.10 4.75
C GLU A 411 -2.55 25.99 4.07
N LEU A 412 -2.12 24.98 4.83
CA LEU A 412 -1.44 23.82 4.28
C LEU A 412 -2.35 23.03 3.35
N ASN A 413 -3.64 22.90 3.65
CA ASN A 413 -4.62 22.28 2.75
C ASN A 413 -4.63 22.96 1.37
N GLY A 414 -4.73 24.29 1.34
CA GLY A 414 -4.70 25.06 0.10
C GLY A 414 -3.38 24.94 -0.66
N ARG A 415 -2.23 24.96 0.06
CA ARG A 415 -0.89 24.89 -0.54
C ARG A 415 -0.61 23.53 -1.17
N LEU A 416 -0.87 22.46 -0.45
CA LEU A 416 -0.67 21.09 -0.93
C LEU A 416 -1.67 20.69 -2.03
N GLY A 417 -2.62 21.58 -2.38
CA GLY A 417 -3.68 21.30 -3.33
C GLY A 417 -4.55 20.12 -2.90
N THR A 418 -4.81 20.02 -1.59
CA THR A 418 -5.62 18.93 -1.02
C THR A 418 -7.05 19.06 -1.55
N TRP A 419 -7.60 17.97 -2.09
CA TRP A 419 -8.96 17.96 -2.65
C TRP A 419 -9.87 17.04 -1.85
N CYS A 420 -11.17 17.20 -2.04
CA CYS A 420 -12.15 16.35 -1.38
C CYS A 420 -12.45 15.08 -2.19
N ILE A 421 -12.37 13.93 -1.51
CA ILE A 421 -12.85 12.64 -1.99
C ILE A 421 -13.69 11.97 -0.91
N SER A 422 -14.95 11.67 -1.22
CA SER A 422 -15.88 11.00 -0.29
C SER A 422 -15.92 11.62 1.12
N GLY A 423 -15.91 12.96 1.21
CA GLY A 423 -15.95 13.70 2.48
C GLY A 423 -14.62 13.79 3.23
N SER A 424 -13.54 13.23 2.69
CA SER A 424 -12.20 13.29 3.27
C SER A 424 -11.25 14.11 2.40
N GLY A 425 -10.33 14.84 3.01
CA GLY A 425 -9.26 15.54 2.29
C GLY A 425 -8.16 14.56 1.86
N ALA A 426 -7.92 14.48 0.56
CA ALA A 426 -6.84 13.71 -0.04
C ALA A 426 -5.76 14.63 -0.58
N THR A 427 -4.51 14.23 -0.37
CA THR A 427 -3.32 14.94 -0.85
C THR A 427 -2.48 13.95 -1.64
N TRP A 428 -2.00 14.36 -2.81
CA TRP A 428 -1.09 13.54 -3.61
C TRP A 428 0.30 13.53 -2.96
N PRO A 429 0.98 12.37 -2.88
CA PRO A 429 2.35 12.32 -2.38
C PRO A 429 3.29 13.31 -3.06
N SER A 430 3.17 13.51 -4.37
CA SER A 430 3.99 14.46 -5.15
C SER A 430 3.70 15.92 -4.87
N ARG A 431 2.62 16.24 -4.15
CA ARG A 431 2.28 17.62 -3.74
C ARG A 431 2.68 17.89 -2.29
N MET A 432 3.26 16.90 -1.60
CA MET A 432 3.72 17.07 -0.21
C MET A 432 4.95 17.98 -0.12
N ASP A 433 5.66 18.21 -1.22
CA ASP A 433 6.78 19.15 -1.35
C ASP A 433 6.37 20.63 -1.31
N ASP A 434 5.17 20.96 -1.80
CA ASP A 434 4.59 22.33 -1.75
C ASP A 434 4.41 22.88 -0.32
N ALA A 435 4.66 22.06 0.71
CA ALA A 435 4.74 22.49 2.11
C ALA A 435 5.84 23.54 2.33
N ASP A 436 6.90 23.54 1.52
CA ASP A 436 8.00 24.51 1.58
C ASP A 436 7.52 25.96 1.47
N GLY A 437 6.50 26.19 0.63
CA GLY A 437 5.87 27.49 0.42
C GLY A 437 5.25 28.05 1.69
N TYR A 438 4.88 27.21 2.66
CA TYR A 438 4.42 27.66 3.97
C TYR A 438 5.52 28.41 4.73
N LEU A 439 6.78 27.96 4.63
CA LEU A 439 7.93 28.50 5.36
C LEU A 439 8.40 29.86 4.80
N VAL A 440 8.12 30.15 3.53
CA VAL A 440 8.55 31.38 2.85
C VAL A 440 8.08 32.62 3.60
N GLY A 441 9.01 33.42 4.13
CA GLY A 441 8.73 34.64 4.89
C GLY A 441 8.30 34.41 6.35
N ARG A 442 8.34 33.15 6.83
CA ARG A 442 8.00 32.79 8.20
C ARG A 442 9.20 32.67 9.13
N THR A 443 10.19 31.89 8.68
CA THR A 443 11.32 31.42 9.47
C THR A 443 12.52 31.17 8.54
N GLY A 444 13.70 30.96 9.11
CA GLY A 444 14.88 30.50 8.38
C GLY A 444 14.94 28.97 8.19
N ALA A 445 13.95 28.24 8.70
CA ALA A 445 13.81 26.80 8.49
C ALA A 445 13.48 26.47 7.04
N THR A 446 13.87 25.27 6.64
CA THR A 446 13.58 24.70 5.32
C THR A 446 13.01 23.30 5.48
N CYS A 447 12.33 22.78 4.46
CA CYS A 447 11.90 21.39 4.43
C CYS A 447 12.22 20.76 3.08
N ASP A 448 12.30 19.44 3.06
CA ASP A 448 12.38 18.65 1.83
C ASP A 448 11.33 17.53 1.90
N SER A 449 10.74 17.21 0.76
CA SER A 449 9.76 16.15 0.66
C SER A 449 9.72 15.59 -0.75
N LYS A 450 9.55 14.27 -0.83
CA LYS A 450 9.25 13.59 -2.09
C LYS A 450 8.26 12.48 -1.86
N GLY A 451 7.35 12.32 -2.81
CA GLY A 451 6.34 11.28 -2.80
C GLY A 451 6.36 10.44 -4.06
N SER A 452 5.96 9.18 -3.93
CA SER A 452 5.58 8.30 -5.02
C SER A 452 4.07 8.32 -5.13
N ASP A 453 3.54 8.97 -6.17
CA ASP A 453 2.08 9.04 -6.39
C ASP A 453 1.47 7.66 -6.60
N VAL A 454 2.23 6.75 -7.18
CA VAL A 454 1.83 5.34 -7.31
C VAL A 454 2.00 4.54 -6.03
N GLY A 455 2.43 5.15 -4.92
CA GLY A 455 2.50 4.56 -3.58
C GLY A 455 3.55 3.46 -3.41
N VAL A 456 4.62 3.51 -4.21
CA VAL A 456 5.76 2.59 -4.07
C VAL A 456 6.54 2.95 -2.82
N ASN A 457 6.66 1.98 -1.91
CA ASN A 457 7.58 2.11 -0.79
C ASN A 457 9.03 2.11 -1.28
N LEU A 458 9.79 3.15 -0.94
CA LEU A 458 11.19 3.32 -1.35
C LEU A 458 12.13 3.28 -0.15
N ALA A 459 13.23 2.55 -0.31
CA ALA A 459 14.27 2.45 0.72
C ALA A 459 14.89 3.82 1.01
N SER A 460 15.15 4.62 -0.02
CA SER A 460 15.67 5.99 0.11
C SER A 460 14.77 6.88 0.94
N TYR A 461 13.44 6.81 0.75
CA TYR A 461 12.49 7.64 1.50
C TYR A 461 12.47 7.26 2.98
N ARG A 462 12.48 5.97 3.29
CA ARG A 462 12.68 5.48 4.67
C ARG A 462 13.99 6.01 5.25
N ASP A 463 15.07 5.93 4.48
CA ASP A 463 16.40 6.25 4.97
C ASP A 463 16.53 7.75 5.28
N GLU A 464 15.89 8.63 4.52
CA GLU A 464 15.77 10.07 4.82
C GLU A 464 15.06 10.34 6.15
N ILE A 465 13.90 9.70 6.37
CA ILE A 465 13.15 9.84 7.63
C ILE A 465 13.95 9.29 8.81
N SER A 466 14.55 8.11 8.63
CA SER A 466 15.35 7.48 9.68
C SER A 466 16.57 8.34 10.04
N SER A 467 17.20 9.01 9.07
CA SER A 467 18.34 9.91 9.30
C SER A 467 17.88 11.22 9.94
N SER A 468 16.66 11.70 9.63
CA SER A 468 16.05 12.82 10.34
C SER A 468 15.89 12.54 11.82
N ILE A 469 15.33 11.38 12.17
CA ILE A 469 15.12 10.99 13.56
C ILE A 469 16.44 10.66 14.26
N ARG A 470 17.36 9.95 13.59
CA ARG A 470 18.62 9.47 14.17
C ARG A 470 19.69 10.55 14.32
N ASP A 471 19.87 11.37 13.29
CA ASP A 471 21.05 12.24 13.16
C ASP A 471 20.72 13.72 13.42
N ARG A 472 19.43 14.09 13.42
CA ARG A 472 18.96 15.46 13.62
C ARG A 472 17.93 15.59 14.74
N ASP A 473 17.63 14.49 15.44
CA ASP A 473 16.62 14.42 16.49
C ASP A 473 15.29 15.06 16.05
N THR A 474 14.93 14.94 14.78
CA THR A 474 13.80 15.65 14.15
C THR A 474 12.79 14.66 13.56
N PRO A 475 11.49 14.76 13.88
CA PRO A 475 10.45 13.90 13.31
C PRO A 475 10.35 14.07 11.78
N GLY A 476 9.64 13.15 11.13
CA GLY A 476 9.38 13.24 9.70
C GLY A 476 7.99 12.75 9.32
N VAL A 477 7.40 13.36 8.30
CA VAL A 477 6.15 12.89 7.68
C VAL A 477 6.43 11.63 6.87
N VAL A 478 5.66 10.58 7.09
CA VAL A 478 5.73 9.33 6.32
C VAL A 478 4.39 9.07 5.64
N GLY A 479 4.42 8.26 4.58
CA GLY A 479 3.23 7.63 4.00
C GLY A 479 3.00 6.25 4.58
N THR A 480 1.75 5.96 4.94
CA THR A 480 1.29 4.64 5.41
C THR A 480 -0.02 4.25 4.73
N GLY A 481 -0.28 2.94 4.67
CA GLY A 481 -1.41 2.37 3.93
C GLY A 481 -1.34 2.69 2.43
N PHE A 482 -2.20 2.08 1.60
CA PHE A 482 -2.12 2.22 0.14
C PHE A 482 -2.49 3.64 -0.33
N LEU A 483 -1.59 4.62 -0.14
CA LEU A 483 -1.81 6.06 -0.35
C LEU A 483 -2.89 6.68 0.53
N SER A 484 -3.22 6.01 1.64
CA SER A 484 -4.42 6.32 2.43
C SER A 484 -4.15 7.27 3.59
N HIS A 485 -2.90 7.33 4.11
CA HIS A 485 -2.62 8.13 5.31
C HIS A 485 -1.19 8.68 5.40
N TYR A 486 -1.06 9.88 5.98
CA TYR A 486 0.22 10.54 6.27
C TYR A 486 0.34 10.82 7.77
N PRO A 487 1.06 9.99 8.54
CA PRO A 487 1.37 10.30 9.94
C PRO A 487 2.78 10.92 10.09
N VAL A 488 3.11 11.33 11.31
CA VAL A 488 4.46 11.83 11.66
C VAL A 488 5.22 10.76 12.44
N ALA A 489 6.30 10.23 11.85
CA ALA A 489 7.23 9.34 12.53
C ALA A 489 8.19 10.14 13.42
N TYR A 490 8.30 9.77 14.69
CA TYR A 490 9.19 10.44 15.64
C TYR A 490 10.04 9.46 16.47
N LYS A 491 9.79 8.15 16.33
CA LYS A 491 10.76 7.12 16.70
C LYS A 491 11.05 6.24 15.51
N TYR A 492 12.30 5.77 15.42
CA TYR A 492 12.72 4.78 14.44
C TYR A 492 13.46 3.67 15.15
N ARG A 493 13.18 2.42 14.79
CA ARG A 493 13.96 1.29 15.28
C ARG A 493 14.28 0.30 14.19
N TYR A 494 15.40 -0.39 14.36
CA TYR A 494 15.76 -1.50 13.51
C TYR A 494 16.49 -2.60 14.26
N ARG A 495 16.45 -3.79 13.69
CA ARG A 495 17.29 -4.93 14.06
C ARG A 495 17.65 -5.73 12.82
N THR A 496 18.66 -6.58 12.96
CA THR A 496 19.19 -7.37 11.85
C THR A 496 19.24 -8.84 12.18
N LYS A 497 19.09 -9.69 11.17
CA LYS A 497 19.34 -11.12 11.27
C LYS A 497 20.21 -11.54 10.10
N LYS A 498 21.38 -12.12 10.41
CA LYS A 498 22.24 -12.70 9.39
C LYS A 498 21.63 -14.01 8.92
N VAL A 499 21.40 -14.12 7.61
CA VAL A 499 21.02 -15.36 6.95
C VAL A 499 22.12 -15.75 5.96
N LEU A 500 22.04 -16.94 5.37
CA LEU A 500 23.08 -17.40 4.46
C LEU A 500 23.24 -16.41 3.28
N PHE A 501 24.40 -15.76 3.21
CA PHE A 501 24.79 -14.74 2.21
C PHE A 501 24.01 -13.41 2.23
N SER A 502 23.17 -13.11 3.24
CA SER A 502 22.53 -11.79 3.33
C SER A 502 22.20 -11.37 4.76
N THR A 503 21.75 -10.11 4.90
CA THR A 503 21.25 -9.55 6.16
C THR A 503 19.81 -9.14 5.97
N VAL A 504 18.91 -9.74 6.75
CA VAL A 504 17.51 -9.33 6.82
C VAL A 504 17.37 -8.24 7.86
N TYR A 505 16.53 -7.26 7.56
CA TYR A 505 16.27 -6.13 8.44
C TYR A 505 14.79 -6.09 8.83
N ASP A 506 14.54 -5.88 10.11
CA ASP A 506 13.23 -5.55 10.65
C ASP A 506 13.30 -4.09 11.10
N ARG A 507 12.41 -3.25 10.58
CA ARG A 507 12.47 -1.78 10.70
C ARG A 507 11.06 -1.24 10.92
N GLU A 508 10.93 -0.37 11.90
CA GLU A 508 9.63 0.18 12.30
C GLU A 508 9.73 1.68 12.63
N PHE A 509 8.66 2.41 12.35
CA PHE A 509 8.44 3.77 12.81
C PHE A 509 7.37 3.76 13.91
N TYR A 510 7.57 4.55 14.97
CA TYR A 510 6.50 4.89 15.91
C TYR A 510 5.90 6.23 15.47
N VAL A 511 4.61 6.22 15.19
CA VAL A 511 3.95 7.30 14.46
C VAL A 511 2.86 7.98 15.28
N ASN A 512 2.80 9.31 15.15
CA ASN A 512 1.66 10.14 15.51
C ASN A 512 0.70 10.19 14.31
N ASN A 513 -0.45 9.53 14.43
CA ASN A 513 -1.44 9.41 13.37
C ASN A 513 -2.23 10.71 13.08
N GLY A 514 -1.99 11.79 13.83
CA GLY A 514 -2.76 13.02 13.69
C GLY A 514 -4.23 12.82 14.05
N TRP A 515 -4.50 12.07 15.11
CA TRP A 515 -5.84 11.82 15.65
C TRP A 515 -6.03 12.39 17.06
N GLY A 516 -5.20 13.36 17.46
CA GLY A 516 -5.44 14.17 18.65
C GLY A 516 -5.18 13.51 20.00
N SER A 517 -4.57 12.31 20.03
CA SER A 517 -4.30 11.58 21.27
C SER A 517 -3.06 10.71 21.14
N THR A 518 -2.28 10.58 22.22
CA THR A 518 -1.16 9.63 22.31
C THR A 518 -1.62 8.17 22.34
N SER A 519 -2.88 7.91 22.73
CA SER A 519 -3.47 6.57 22.74
C SER A 519 -3.67 5.97 21.35
N THR A 520 -3.51 6.78 20.31
CA THR A 520 -3.58 6.31 18.92
C THR A 520 -2.22 6.11 18.29
N PHE A 521 -1.13 6.37 19.02
CA PHE A 521 0.22 6.15 18.51
C PHE A 521 0.49 4.65 18.43
N GLU A 522 1.19 4.24 17.36
CA GLU A 522 1.50 2.84 17.13
C GLU A 522 2.78 2.67 16.35
N TRP A 523 3.40 1.51 16.50
CA TRP A 523 4.51 1.07 15.67
C TRP A 523 3.98 0.48 14.38
N VAL A 524 4.51 0.97 13.27
CA VAL A 524 4.20 0.53 11.90
C VAL A 524 5.49 0.15 11.17
N GLU A 525 5.36 -0.60 10.08
CA GLU A 525 6.47 -0.87 9.17
C GLU A 525 7.14 0.43 8.69
N ALA A 526 8.49 0.45 8.64
CA ALA A 526 9.23 1.63 8.18
C ALA A 526 9.26 1.83 6.65
N GLY A 527 8.51 1.03 5.89
CA GLY A 527 8.35 1.18 4.45
C GLY A 527 7.43 2.37 4.18
N THR A 528 7.86 3.28 3.31
CA THR A 528 7.08 4.49 3.05
C THR A 528 7.19 4.97 1.61
N PHE A 529 6.09 5.52 1.10
CA PHE A 529 5.97 6.07 -0.25
C PHE A 529 6.05 7.60 -0.28
N VAL A 530 6.18 8.27 0.87
CA VAL A 530 6.50 9.69 0.95
C VAL A 530 7.44 9.91 2.13
N TYR A 531 8.36 10.85 1.98
CA TYR A 531 9.05 11.46 3.12
C TYR A 531 8.79 12.96 3.11
N GLY A 532 8.65 13.55 4.29
CA GLY A 532 8.75 14.98 4.51
C GLY A 532 9.59 15.25 5.75
N VAL A 533 10.65 16.03 5.62
CA VAL A 533 11.60 16.31 6.69
C VAL A 533 11.78 17.82 6.85
N LEU A 534 11.95 18.27 8.09
CA LEU A 534 12.19 19.66 8.43
C LEU A 534 13.66 19.85 8.81
N TYR A 535 14.21 21.00 8.45
CA TYR A 535 15.57 21.41 8.78
C TYR A 535 15.55 22.75 9.51
N PRO A 536 16.37 22.90 10.56
CA PRO A 536 16.49 24.13 11.31
C PRO A 536 16.97 25.27 10.43
#